data_AF-A0A7W0LPS0-F1
#
_entry.id   AF-A0A7W0LPS0-F1
#
_cell.length_a   1.000
_cell.length_b   1.000
_cell.length_c   1.000
_cell.angle_alpha   90.00
_cell.angle_beta   90.00
_cell.angle_gamma   90.00
#
_symmetry.space_group_name_H-M   'P 1'
#
loop_
_entity.id
_entity.type
_entity.pdbx_description
1 polymer ?
#
loop_
_entity_poly.entity_id
_entity_poly.type
_entity_poly.pdbx_seq_one_letter_code
_entity_poly.pdbx_strand_id
1 'polypeptide(L)'
;LVAAVGLCVVLAVAGAWAVRVYVLPHLSVRARRTALASALALGVMVLTGVAHERQRDFNDARYFDMEAPVAWIAQNAPEGNRVGLAGVWGTRAIGPTWPAFGPRLGNEVEFVGPTVDGQLREHRSRGEFDRAVRRGGYDLLLIGSGGAAPSCTYPGPTDRERAWARELGYRPVAESEWLTLFRPPPA
;
A
#
# COMPACT_ATOMS: atom_id res chain seq x y z
N LEU A 1 -19.09 11.45 11.03
CA LEU A 1 -18.94 9.97 11.10
C LEU A 1 -19.21 9.41 12.51
N VAL A 2 -18.60 9.97 13.57
CA VAL A 2 -18.82 9.55 14.98
C VAL A 2 -20.30 9.63 15.41
N ALA A 3 -21.01 10.70 15.04
CA ALA A 3 -22.43 10.88 15.39
C ALA A 3 -23.36 9.83 14.74
N ALA A 4 -23.08 9.41 13.51
CA ALA A 4 -23.88 8.40 12.81
C ALA A 4 -23.69 7.01 13.43
N VAL A 5 -22.46 6.67 13.84
CA VAL A 5 -22.17 5.42 14.56
C VAL A 5 -22.89 5.39 15.91
N GLY A 6 -22.86 6.50 16.65
CA GLY A 6 -23.59 6.62 17.92
C GLY A 6 -25.10 6.39 17.76
N LEU A 7 -25.72 7.00 16.74
CA LEU A 7 -27.14 6.82 16.46
C LEU A 7 -27.48 5.36 16.09
N CYS A 8 -26.67 4.70 15.26
CA CYS A 8 -26.88 3.30 14.90
C CYS A 8 -26.81 2.36 16.12
N VAL A 9 -25.88 2.60 17.05
CA VAL A 9 -25.76 1.81 18.29
C VAL A 9 -26.99 2.01 19.17
N VAL A 10 -27.45 3.25 19.34
CA VAL A 10 -28.66 3.54 20.13
C VAL A 10 -29.88 2.85 19.53
N LEU A 11 -30.07 2.93 18.21
CA LEU A 11 -31.19 2.28 17.53
C LEU A 11 -31.12 0.74 17.61
N ALA A 12 -29.93 0.15 17.50
CA ALA A 12 -29.74 -1.29 17.64
C ALA A 12 -30.07 -1.78 19.07
N VAL A 13 -29.63 -1.04 20.09
CA VAL A 13 -29.92 -1.34 21.50
C VAL A 13 -31.41 -1.18 21.79
N ALA A 14 -32.04 -0.10 21.32
CA ALA A 14 -33.47 0.13 21.49
C ALA A 14 -34.32 -0.94 20.79
N GLY A 15 -33.94 -1.33 19.57
CA GLY A 15 -34.59 -2.41 18.83
C GLY A 15 -34.45 -3.77 19.53
N ALA A 16 -33.26 -4.11 20.00
CA ALA A 16 -33.02 -5.35 20.77
C ALA A 16 -33.83 -5.38 22.07
N TRP A 17 -33.94 -4.25 22.76
CA TRP A 17 -34.75 -4.12 23.98
C TRP A 17 -36.24 -4.27 23.69
N ALA A 18 -36.76 -3.61 22.65
CA ALA A 18 -38.16 -3.73 22.25
C ALA A 18 -38.51 -5.17 21.84
N VAL A 19 -37.66 -5.85 21.06
CA VAL A 19 -37.85 -7.27 20.70
C VAL A 19 -37.87 -8.14 21.95
N ARG A 20 -36.99 -7.87 22.93
CA ARG A 20 -36.94 -8.62 24.19
C ARG A 20 -38.20 -8.44 25.03
N VAL A 21 -38.71 -7.22 25.14
CA VAL A 21 -39.85 -6.88 26.01
C VAL A 21 -41.18 -7.28 25.37
N TYR A 22 -41.38 -7.00 24.08
CA TYR A 22 -42.68 -7.15 23.45
C TYR A 22 -42.85 -8.45 22.67
N VAL A 23 -41.78 -8.97 22.05
CA VAL A 23 -41.88 -10.12 21.11
C VAL A 23 -41.51 -11.44 21.78
N LEU A 24 -40.34 -11.51 22.43
CA LEU A 24 -39.85 -12.77 23.02
C LEU A 24 -40.84 -13.46 23.99
N PRO A 25 -41.59 -12.77 24.87
CA PRO A 25 -42.49 -13.44 25.82
C PRO A 25 -43.57 -14.30 25.16
N HIS A 26 -43.99 -13.93 23.95
CA HIS A 26 -45.09 -14.56 23.21
C HIS A 26 -44.61 -15.73 22.32
N LEU A 27 -43.30 -15.96 22.22
CA LEU A 27 -42.72 -17.02 21.39
C LEU A 27 -42.47 -18.30 22.19
N SER A 28 -42.63 -19.45 21.53
CA SER A 28 -42.22 -20.76 22.08
C SER A 28 -40.70 -20.85 22.25
N VAL A 29 -40.22 -21.75 23.12
CA VAL A 29 -38.77 -21.92 23.38
C VAL A 29 -37.98 -22.21 22.09
N ARG A 30 -38.53 -23.04 21.19
CA ARG A 30 -37.91 -23.32 19.89
C ARG A 30 -37.86 -22.06 19.02
N ALA A 31 -38.97 -21.33 18.90
CA ALA A 31 -39.02 -20.09 18.13
C ALA A 31 -38.06 -19.02 18.68
N ARG A 32 -37.93 -18.88 20.00
CA ARG A 32 -36.95 -17.97 20.62
C ARG A 32 -35.51 -18.35 20.26
N ARG A 33 -35.16 -19.64 20.31
CA ARG A 33 -33.81 -20.12 19.96
C ARG A 33 -33.48 -19.83 18.49
N THR A 34 -34.42 -20.10 17.58
CA THR A 34 -34.25 -19.78 16.16
C THR A 34 -34.14 -18.27 15.94
N ALA A 35 -34.98 -17.47 16.61
CA ALA A 35 -34.93 -16.00 16.49
C ALA A 35 -33.60 -15.43 16.97
N LEU A 36 -33.07 -15.91 18.10
CA LEU A 36 -31.76 -15.52 18.62
C LEU A 36 -30.62 -15.94 17.69
N ALA A 37 -30.65 -17.17 17.16
CA ALA A 37 -29.66 -17.65 16.21
C ALA A 37 -29.65 -16.81 14.92
N SER A 38 -30.82 -16.51 14.36
CA SER A 38 -30.94 -15.64 13.19
C SER A 38 -30.47 -14.22 13.47
N ALA A 39 -30.82 -13.66 14.63
CA ALA A 39 -30.37 -12.32 15.03
C ALA A 39 -28.84 -12.27 15.18
N LEU A 40 -28.23 -13.30 15.77
CA LEU A 40 -26.78 -13.41 15.88
C LEU A 40 -26.12 -13.51 14.50
N ALA A 41 -26.64 -14.37 13.61
CA ALA A 41 -26.13 -14.54 12.26
C ALA A 41 -26.19 -13.23 11.45
N LEU A 42 -27.32 -12.51 11.52
CA LEU A 42 -27.48 -11.20 10.91
C LEU A 42 -26.50 -10.17 11.51
N GLY A 43 -26.34 -10.17 12.84
CA GLY A 43 -25.38 -9.30 13.51
C GLY A 43 -23.94 -9.53 13.06
N VAL A 44 -23.52 -10.80 12.94
CA VAL A 44 -22.20 -11.15 12.41
C VAL A 44 -22.05 -10.70 10.96
N MET A 45 -23.05 -10.95 10.11
CA MET A 45 -23.03 -10.55 8.69
C MET A 45 -22.85 -9.03 8.53
N VAL A 46 -23.63 -8.23 9.28
CA VAL A 46 -23.51 -6.77 9.28
C VAL A 46 -22.13 -6.32 9.76
N LEU A 47 -21.64 -6.90 10.87
CA LEU A 47 -20.31 -6.58 11.40
C LEU A 47 -19.20 -6.89 10.38
N THR A 48 -19.27 -8.05 9.72
CA THR A 48 -18.29 -8.43 8.69
C THR A 48 -18.34 -7.52 7.48
N GLY A 49 -19.53 -7.09 7.04
CA GLY A 49 -19.67 -6.14 5.93
C GLY A 49 -19.07 -4.77 6.25
N VAL A 50 -19.37 -4.23 7.44
CA VAL A 50 -18.78 -2.95 7.90
C VAL A 50 -17.27 -3.07 8.08
N ALA A 51 -16.78 -4.17 8.65
CA ALA A 51 -15.35 -4.40 8.81
C ALA A 51 -14.64 -4.51 7.46
N HIS A 52 -15.26 -5.17 6.47
CA HIS A 52 -14.72 -5.31 5.13
C HIS A 52 -14.60 -3.96 4.41
N GLU A 53 -15.65 -3.13 4.43
CA GLU A 53 -15.60 -1.77 3.88
C GLU A 53 -14.53 -0.91 4.56
N ARG A 54 -14.43 -0.96 5.89
CA ARG A 54 -13.38 -0.23 6.62
C ARG A 54 -11.98 -0.70 6.29
N GLN A 55 -11.80 -2.00 6.15
CA GLN A 55 -10.53 -2.58 5.75
C GLN A 55 -10.17 -2.16 4.31
N ARG A 56 -11.16 -2.09 3.42
CA ARG A 56 -10.99 -1.59 2.05
C ARG A 56 -10.60 -0.11 2.03
N ASP A 57 -11.35 0.76 2.70
CA ASP A 57 -11.04 2.18 2.85
C ASP A 57 -9.61 2.39 3.38
N PHE A 58 -9.24 1.63 4.41
CA PHE A 58 -7.91 1.71 4.99
C PHE A 58 -6.82 1.21 4.04
N ASN A 59 -7.05 0.10 3.33
CA ASN A 59 -6.11 -0.43 2.35
C ASN A 59 -5.92 0.52 1.17
N ASP A 60 -6.99 1.15 0.70
CA ASP A 60 -6.95 2.13 -0.36
C ASP A 60 -6.21 3.39 0.13
N ALA A 61 -6.65 3.99 1.24
CA ALA A 61 -6.08 5.23 1.77
C ALA A 61 -4.62 5.11 2.22
N ARG A 62 -4.17 3.90 2.60
CA ARG A 62 -2.83 3.67 3.14
C ARG A 62 -1.73 4.21 2.25
N TYR A 63 -1.88 4.26 0.92
CA TYR A 63 -0.80 4.67 0.01
C TYR A 63 -0.84 6.14 -0.43
N PHE A 64 -1.96 6.85 -0.21
CA PHE A 64 -2.16 8.18 -0.79
C PHE A 64 -1.49 9.30 -0.01
N ASP A 65 -1.34 9.16 1.31
CA ASP A 65 -0.82 10.21 2.20
C ASP A 65 0.66 10.03 2.60
N MET A 66 1.37 9.07 2.00
CA MET A 66 2.73 8.73 2.46
C MET A 66 3.83 9.48 1.71
N GLU A 67 3.98 9.20 0.40
CA GLU A 67 5.04 9.74 -0.44
C GLU A 67 4.49 9.93 -1.86
N ALA A 68 4.82 11.05 -2.51
CA ALA A 68 4.27 11.37 -3.83
C ALA A 68 4.50 10.25 -4.89
N PRO A 69 5.69 9.62 -4.95
CA PRO A 69 5.94 8.44 -5.78
C PRO A 69 4.99 7.26 -5.55
N VAL A 70 4.69 6.96 -4.28
CA VAL A 70 3.83 5.83 -3.90
C VAL A 70 2.37 6.13 -4.24
N ALA A 71 1.91 7.34 -3.93
CA ALA A 71 0.57 7.80 -4.29
C ALA A 71 0.37 7.80 -5.82
N TRP A 72 1.41 8.16 -6.57
CA TRP A 72 1.36 8.14 -8.03
C TRP A 72 1.18 6.71 -8.56
N ILE A 73 1.92 5.72 -8.06
CA ILE A 73 1.76 4.31 -8.47
C ILE A 73 0.33 3.85 -8.17
N ALA A 74 -0.18 4.12 -6.97
CA ALA A 74 -1.53 3.70 -6.59
C ALA A 74 -2.62 4.25 -7.52
N GLN A 75 -2.43 5.46 -8.05
CA GLN A 75 -3.39 6.13 -8.94
C GLN A 75 -3.22 5.76 -10.41
N ASN A 76 -1.98 5.66 -10.90
CA ASN A 76 -1.67 5.63 -12.33
C ASN A 76 -1.13 4.29 -12.82
N ALA A 77 -0.68 3.43 -11.90
CA ALA A 77 -0.16 2.10 -12.19
C ALA A 77 -0.71 1.07 -11.19
N PRO A 78 -2.05 0.89 -11.14
CA PRO A 78 -2.70 0.08 -10.11
C PRO A 78 -2.37 -1.42 -10.21
N GLU A 79 -2.06 -1.91 -11.41
CA GLU A 79 -1.66 -3.29 -11.73
C GLU A 79 -1.02 -3.37 -13.13
N GLY A 80 -0.36 -4.50 -13.44
CA GLY A 80 0.12 -4.84 -14.79
C GLY A 80 1.39 -4.12 -15.25
N ASN A 81 2.08 -3.37 -14.38
CA ASN A 81 3.31 -2.66 -14.72
C ASN A 81 4.53 -3.40 -14.18
N ARG A 82 5.66 -3.34 -14.90
CA ARG A 82 6.98 -3.75 -14.38
C ARG A 82 7.64 -2.57 -13.67
N VAL A 83 7.84 -2.71 -12.36
CA VAL A 83 8.39 -1.67 -11.49
C VAL A 83 9.77 -2.08 -10.99
N GLY A 84 10.79 -1.36 -11.45
CA GLY A 84 12.15 -1.51 -10.94
C GLY A 84 12.36 -0.69 -9.67
N LEU A 85 12.96 -1.29 -8.64
CA LEU A 85 13.35 -0.63 -7.39
C LEU A 85 14.87 -0.50 -7.31
N ALA A 86 15.40 0.71 -7.49
CA ALA A 86 16.83 0.99 -7.40
C ALA A 86 17.17 1.88 -6.19
N GLY A 87 18.45 2.08 -5.97
CA GLY A 87 18.96 2.92 -4.89
C GLY A 87 18.81 2.27 -3.52
N VAL A 88 18.93 3.11 -2.50
CA VAL A 88 18.72 2.73 -1.10
C VAL A 88 17.64 3.64 -0.54
N TRP A 89 16.72 3.07 0.23
CA TRP A 89 15.75 3.83 1.02
C TRP A 89 16.06 3.63 2.50
N GLY A 90 16.22 4.75 3.20
CA GLY A 90 16.48 4.76 4.64
C GLY A 90 15.21 4.52 5.45
N THR A 91 15.34 4.34 6.76
CA THR A 91 14.21 4.13 7.69
C THR A 91 13.31 5.35 7.86
N ARG A 92 13.66 6.50 7.27
CA ARG A 92 12.86 7.74 7.31
C ARG A 92 11.81 7.80 6.21
N ALA A 93 11.98 7.03 5.14
CA ALA A 93 10.99 6.87 4.07
C ALA A 93 10.14 5.63 4.34
N ILE A 94 8.93 5.60 3.77
CA ILE A 94 8.23 4.32 3.65
C ILE A 94 9.05 3.38 2.77
N GLY A 95 9.17 2.11 3.18
CA GLY A 95 9.71 1.05 2.33
C GLY A 95 8.88 0.94 1.04
N PRO A 96 9.44 1.28 -0.13
CA PRO A 96 8.67 1.37 -1.37
C PRO A 96 8.29 0.00 -1.94
N THR A 97 8.85 -1.09 -1.41
CA THR A 97 8.65 -2.45 -1.91
C THR A 97 7.20 -2.86 -1.94
N TRP A 98 6.47 -2.73 -0.82
CA TRP A 98 5.07 -3.16 -0.77
C TRP A 98 4.15 -2.26 -1.62
N PRO A 99 4.24 -0.92 -1.55
CA PRO A 99 3.42 -0.07 -2.40
C PRO A 99 3.71 -0.17 -3.91
N ALA A 100 4.93 -0.56 -4.31
CA ALA A 100 5.28 -0.73 -5.72
C ALA A 100 4.45 -1.83 -6.42
N PHE A 101 3.94 -2.82 -5.67
CA PHE A 101 3.02 -3.83 -6.20
C PHE A 101 1.65 -3.26 -6.61
N GLY A 102 1.35 -2.02 -6.22
CA GLY A 102 0.06 -1.36 -6.45
C GLY A 102 -1.04 -1.86 -5.51
N PRO A 103 -2.19 -1.16 -5.46
CA PRO A 103 -3.31 -1.49 -4.58
C PRO A 103 -3.92 -2.88 -4.84
N ARG A 104 -3.74 -3.44 -6.05
CA ARG A 104 -4.22 -4.78 -6.42
C ARG A 104 -3.16 -5.87 -6.35
N LEU A 105 -1.95 -5.52 -5.92
CA LEU A 105 -0.78 -6.39 -5.90
C LEU A 105 -0.46 -7.03 -7.27
N GLY A 106 -0.80 -6.31 -8.35
CA GLY A 106 -0.73 -6.82 -9.72
C GLY A 106 0.48 -6.32 -10.52
N ASN A 107 1.35 -5.50 -9.94
CA ASN A 107 2.60 -5.09 -10.60
C ASN A 107 3.70 -6.15 -10.40
N GLU A 108 4.58 -6.28 -11.38
CA GLU A 108 5.80 -7.07 -11.27
C GLU A 108 6.90 -6.19 -10.69
N VAL A 109 7.38 -6.51 -9.48
CA VAL A 109 8.39 -5.68 -8.78
C VAL A 109 9.73 -6.41 -8.73
N GLU A 110 10.79 -5.75 -9.19
CA GLU A 110 12.15 -6.29 -9.19
C GLU A 110 13.14 -5.30 -8.57
N PHE A 111 14.10 -5.80 -7.79
CA PHE A 111 15.19 -4.97 -7.28
C PHE A 111 16.25 -4.76 -8.36
N VAL A 112 16.51 -3.51 -8.69
CA VAL A 112 17.47 -3.08 -9.71
C VAL A 112 18.77 -2.70 -9.01
N GLY A 113 19.58 -3.70 -8.74
CA GLY A 113 20.90 -3.51 -8.14
C GLY A 113 21.54 -4.81 -7.70
N PRO A 114 22.87 -4.82 -7.48
CA PRO A 114 23.54 -5.98 -6.93
C PRO A 114 23.04 -6.27 -5.50
N THR A 115 22.81 -7.55 -5.20
CA THR A 115 22.58 -8.01 -3.83
C THR A 115 23.91 -8.45 -3.22
N VAL A 116 24.30 -7.84 -2.10
CA VAL A 116 25.52 -8.20 -1.36
C VAL A 116 25.13 -8.45 0.09
N ASP A 117 25.41 -9.67 0.58
CA ASP A 117 25.03 -10.15 1.91
C ASP A 117 23.52 -10.02 2.18
N GLY A 118 22.70 -10.32 1.16
CA GLY A 118 21.23 -10.24 1.25
C GLY A 118 20.66 -8.82 1.22
N GLN A 119 21.49 -7.79 0.96
CA GLN A 119 21.06 -6.39 0.90
C GLN A 119 21.21 -5.82 -0.50
N LEU A 120 20.20 -5.07 -0.96
CA LEU A 120 20.29 -4.29 -2.18
C LEU A 120 21.38 -3.23 -2.04
N ARG A 121 22.26 -3.16 -3.03
CA ARG A 121 23.32 -2.15 -3.15
C ARG A 121 23.05 -1.28 -4.36
N GLU A 122 23.46 -0.01 -4.26
CA GLU A 122 23.59 0.87 -5.42
C GLU A 122 24.64 0.28 -6.39
N HIS A 123 24.47 0.57 -7.68
CA HIS A 123 25.46 0.26 -8.70
C HIS A 123 26.73 1.09 -8.48
N ARG A 124 27.89 0.48 -8.79
CA ARG A 124 29.18 1.17 -8.63
C ARG A 124 29.47 2.10 -9.79
N SER A 125 28.89 1.82 -10.96
CA SER A 125 29.10 2.58 -12.18
C SER A 125 27.82 2.76 -13.00
N ARG A 126 27.80 3.83 -13.80
CA ARG A 126 26.71 4.14 -14.74
C ARG A 126 26.45 3.00 -15.73
N GLY A 127 27.50 2.36 -16.25
CA GLY A 127 27.36 1.28 -17.24
C GLY A 127 26.78 -0.02 -16.66
N GLU A 128 26.90 -0.26 -15.36
CA GLU A 128 26.20 -1.36 -14.70
C GLU A 128 24.71 -1.04 -14.54
N PHE A 129 24.39 0.17 -14.05
CA PHE A 129 23.03 0.65 -13.90
C PHE A 129 22.26 0.64 -15.23
N ASP A 130 22.84 1.19 -16.30
CA ASP A 130 22.23 1.22 -17.64
C ASP A 130 21.89 -0.19 -18.14
N ARG A 131 22.84 -1.13 -18.04
CA ARG A 131 22.61 -2.53 -18.45
C ARG A 131 21.54 -3.22 -17.59
N ALA A 132 21.42 -2.89 -16.31
CA ALA A 132 20.39 -3.46 -15.44
C ALA A 132 19.00 -2.93 -15.81
N VAL A 133 18.88 -1.60 -15.94
CA VAL A 133 17.62 -0.92 -16.29
C VAL A 133 17.12 -1.33 -17.68
N ARG A 134 17.99 -1.34 -18.70
CA ARG A 134 17.61 -1.75 -20.07
C ARG A 134 17.16 -3.20 -20.16
N ARG A 135 17.83 -4.10 -19.43
CA ARG A 135 17.51 -5.53 -19.43
C ARG A 135 16.17 -5.81 -18.74
N GLY A 136 15.85 -5.06 -17.69
CA GLY A 136 14.61 -5.23 -16.95
C GLY A 136 13.37 -4.75 -17.72
N GLY A 137 13.53 -3.79 -18.65
CA GLY A 137 12.43 -3.30 -19.46
C GLY A 137 11.29 -2.73 -18.61
N TYR A 138 11.62 -1.94 -17.60
CA TYR A 138 10.66 -1.44 -16.62
C TYR A 138 9.77 -0.32 -17.18
N ASP A 139 8.47 -0.41 -16.91
CA ASP A 139 7.50 0.65 -17.19
C ASP A 139 7.67 1.83 -16.21
N LEU A 140 8.17 1.51 -15.01
CA LEU A 140 8.44 2.46 -13.95
C LEU A 140 9.74 2.11 -13.24
N LEU A 141 10.53 3.12 -12.90
CA LEU A 141 11.75 2.97 -12.13
C LEU A 141 11.69 3.86 -10.90
N LEU A 142 11.55 3.26 -9.72
CA LEU A 142 11.50 3.94 -8.44
C LEU A 142 12.89 3.88 -7.79
N ILE A 143 13.51 5.04 -7.60
CA ILE A 143 14.87 5.15 -7.08
C ILE A 143 14.83 5.80 -5.70
N GLY A 144 15.36 5.10 -4.71
CA GLY A 144 15.56 5.63 -3.36
C GLY A 144 16.80 6.51 -3.27
N SER A 145 16.67 7.64 -2.57
CA SER A 145 17.75 8.57 -2.21
C SER A 145 18.01 8.59 -0.71
N GLY A 146 17.65 7.54 0.01
CA GLY A 146 17.85 7.42 1.44
C GLY A 146 19.14 6.66 1.76
N GLY A 147 20.16 7.38 2.25
CA GLY A 147 21.31 6.72 2.86
C GLY A 147 20.90 5.93 4.10
N ALA A 148 21.74 4.98 4.51
CA ALA A 148 21.57 4.32 5.79
C ALA A 148 21.67 5.35 6.94
N ALA A 149 21.14 5.00 8.13
CA ALA A 149 21.25 5.85 9.31
C ALA A 149 22.72 6.32 9.54
N PRO A 150 22.97 7.49 10.16
CA PRO A 150 24.34 8.00 10.36
C PRO A 150 25.29 7.04 11.08
N SER A 151 24.75 6.08 11.83
CA SER A 151 25.48 5.01 12.52
C SER A 151 25.88 3.84 11.61
N CYS A 152 25.34 3.75 10.40
CA CYS A 152 25.67 2.73 9.42
C CYS A 152 26.79 3.24 8.51
N THR A 153 27.86 2.46 8.37
CA THR A 153 29.01 2.73 7.50
C THR A 153 28.69 2.61 5.99
N TYR A 154 27.39 2.58 5.65
CA TYR A 154 26.95 2.61 4.28
C TYR A 154 27.21 4.00 3.71
N PRO A 155 27.78 4.13 2.50
CA PRO A 155 27.88 5.43 1.86
C PRO A 155 26.50 6.09 1.87
N GLY A 156 26.49 7.37 2.26
CA GLY A 156 25.28 8.19 2.35
C GLY A 156 24.55 8.28 1.00
N PRO A 157 23.40 8.96 0.95
CA PRO A 157 22.61 9.01 -0.27
C PRO A 157 23.45 9.53 -1.42
N THR A 158 23.70 8.69 -2.43
CA THR A 158 24.33 9.15 -3.65
C THR A 158 23.23 9.36 -4.68
N ASP A 159 22.98 10.61 -5.05
CA ASP A 159 22.02 10.95 -6.10
C ASP A 159 22.43 10.48 -7.51
N ARG A 160 23.42 9.59 -7.59
CA ARG A 160 24.03 9.09 -8.82
C ARG A 160 23.04 8.31 -9.66
N GLU A 161 22.30 7.38 -9.08
CA GLU A 161 21.35 6.58 -9.87
C GLU A 161 20.16 7.41 -10.39
N ARG A 162 19.73 8.43 -9.63
CA ARG A 162 18.73 9.41 -10.10
C ARG A 162 19.28 10.23 -11.28
N ALA A 163 20.53 10.70 -11.18
CA ALA A 163 21.19 11.42 -12.26
C ALA A 163 21.35 10.53 -13.50
N TRP A 164 21.83 9.29 -13.34
CA TRP A 164 21.99 8.34 -14.44
C TRP A 164 20.67 7.99 -15.11
N ALA A 165 19.57 7.82 -14.35
CA ALA A 165 18.24 7.62 -14.93
C ALA A 165 17.84 8.79 -15.84
N ARG A 166 17.98 10.04 -15.36
CA ARG A 166 17.71 11.25 -16.16
C ARG A 166 18.57 11.29 -17.44
N GLU A 167 19.85 10.95 -17.33
CA GLU A 167 20.79 10.89 -18.47
C GLU A 167 20.45 9.78 -19.48
N LEU A 168 19.74 8.72 -19.05
CA LEU A 168 19.20 7.67 -19.92
C LEU A 168 17.87 8.06 -20.58
N GLY A 169 17.38 9.28 -20.35
CA GLY A 169 16.13 9.79 -20.91
C GLY A 169 14.89 9.43 -20.10
N TYR A 170 15.05 8.80 -18.93
CA TYR A 170 13.92 8.59 -18.02
C TYR A 170 13.44 9.94 -17.48
N ARG A 171 12.12 10.09 -17.38
CA ARG A 171 11.48 11.33 -16.93
C ARG A 171 10.85 11.13 -15.55
N PRO A 172 11.11 12.01 -14.56
CA PRO A 172 10.44 11.92 -13.27
C PRO A 172 8.94 12.21 -13.44
N VAL A 173 8.09 11.39 -12.83
CA VAL A 173 6.63 11.56 -12.82
C VAL A 173 6.08 11.89 -11.43
N ALA A 174 6.85 11.58 -10.38
CA ALA A 174 6.60 11.98 -9.01
C ALA A 174 7.91 11.97 -8.22
N GLU A 175 8.07 12.93 -7.31
CA GLU A 175 9.29 13.10 -6.52
C GLU A 175 8.93 13.41 -5.06
N SER A 176 9.77 12.95 -4.14
CA SER A 176 9.82 13.38 -2.75
C SER A 176 11.26 13.53 -2.28
N GLU A 177 11.48 13.84 -1.01
CA GLU A 177 12.83 13.95 -0.43
C GLU A 177 13.62 12.64 -0.58
N TRP A 178 12.94 11.49 -0.45
CA TRP A 178 13.58 10.18 -0.32
C TRP A 178 13.37 9.24 -1.51
N LEU A 179 12.42 9.56 -2.40
CA LEU A 179 12.03 8.69 -3.50
C LEU A 179 11.83 9.51 -4.77
N THR A 180 12.23 8.94 -5.91
CA THR A 180 11.90 9.49 -7.23
C THR A 180 11.37 8.39 -8.14
N LEU A 181 10.16 8.58 -8.66
CA LEU A 181 9.56 7.68 -9.64
C LEU A 181 9.81 8.21 -11.04
N PHE A 182 10.37 7.36 -11.88
CA PHE A 182 10.65 7.65 -13.28
C PHE A 182 9.81 6.79 -14.21
N ARG A 183 9.52 7.34 -15.39
CA ARG A 183 8.98 6.61 -16.56
C ARG A 183 10.07 6.55 -17.65
N PRO A 184 10.21 5.43 -18.39
CA PRO A 184 11.16 5.34 -19.50
C PRO A 184 10.85 6.34 -20.61
N PRO A 185 11.84 6.66 -21.46
CA PRO A 185 11.58 7.42 -22.69
C PRO A 185 10.62 6.65 -23.61
N PRO A 186 9.83 7.35 -24.44
CA PRO A 186 9.03 6.69 -25.48
C PRO A 186 9.94 5.90 -26.43
N ALA A 187 9.47 4.72 -26.84
CA ALA A 187 10.17 3.81 -27.76
C ALA A 187 10.29 4.39 -29.18
#